data_AF-A0A6J7M1S3-F1
#
_entry.id   AF-A0A6J7M1S3-F1
#
_cell.length_a   1.000
_cell.length_b   1.000
_cell.length_c   1.000
_cell.angle_alpha   90.00
_cell.angle_beta   90.00
_cell.angle_gamma   90.00
#
_symmetry.space_group_name_H-M   'P 1'
#
loop_
_entity.id
_entity.type
_entity.pdbx_description
1 polymer ?
#
loop_
_entity_poly.entity_id
_entity_poly.type
_entity_poly.pdbx_seq_one_letter_code
_entity_poly.pdbx_strand_id
1 'polypeptide(L)' 'MLLDYGDVIVHIFLDETREFYEIERLYKDVPRLEWRA' A
#
# COMPACT_ATOMS: atom_id res chain seq x y z
N MET A 1 -9.46 -4.43 2.51
CA MET A 1 -10.36 -3.32 2.13
C MET A 1 -9.59 -2.32 1.27
N LEU A 2 -10.22 -1.78 0.22
CA LEU A 2 -9.63 -0.81 -0.70
C LEU A 2 -10.42 0.50 -0.61
N LEU A 3 -9.70 1.62 -0.53
CA LEU A 3 -10.27 2.97 -0.54
C LEU A 3 -9.62 3.75 -1.69
N ASP A 4 -10.46 4.37 -2.52
CA ASP A 4 -10.03 5.16 -3.68
C ASP A 4 -10.49 6.62 -3.49
N TYR A 5 -9.52 7.53 -3.52
CA TYR A 5 -9.72 8.98 -3.38
C TYR A 5 -9.39 9.75 -4.67
N GLY A 6 -9.23 9.07 -5.81
CA GLY A 6 -8.84 9.66 -7.09
C GLY A 6 -7.33 9.87 -7.22
N ASP A 7 -6.74 10.61 -6.27
CA ASP A 7 -5.29 10.90 -6.28
C ASP A 7 -4.46 9.84 -5.52
N VAL A 8 -5.08 9.14 -4.55
CA VAL A 8 -4.43 8.15 -3.70
C VAL A 8 -5.34 6.94 -3.51
N ILE A 9 -4.75 5.74 -3.55
CA ILE A 9 -5.43 4.47 -3.24
C ILE A 9 -4.82 3.90 -1.96
N VAL A 10 -5.67 3.55 -0.99
CA VAL A 10 -5.26 2.95 0.29
C VAL A 10 -5.74 1.50 0.37
N HIS A 11 -4.81 0.59 0.60
CA HIS A 11 -5.09 -0.82 0.84
C HIS A 11 -4.93 -1.14 2.32
N ILE A 12 -5.99 -1.65 2.95
CA ILE A 12 -6.00 -2.13 4.34
C ILE A 12 -6.11 -3.64 4.30
N PHE A 13 -5.06 -4.34 4.70
CA PHE A 13 -5.00 -5.80 4.75
C PHE A 13 -4.90 -6.30 6.20
N LEU A 14 -5.36 -7.53 6.42
CA LEU A 14 -4.92 -8.33 7.56
C LEU A 14 -3.48 -8.80 7.31
N ASP A 15 -2.73 -9.08 8.37
CA ASP A 15 -1.30 -9.41 8.29
C ASP A 15 -1.05 -10.63 7.40
N GLU A 16 -1.84 -11.70 7.56
CA GLU A 16 -1.69 -12.93 6.76
C GLU A 16 -1.94 -12.68 5.28
N THR A 17 -2.93 -11.85 4.96
CA THR A 17 -3.27 -11.48 3.58
C THR A 17 -2.18 -10.62 2.96
N ARG A 18 -1.58 -9.73 3.75
CA ARG A 18 -0.48 -8.86 3.31
C ARG A 18 0.76 -9.67 2.94
N GLU A 19 1.12 -10.64 3.78
CA GLU A 19 2.24 -11.55 3.54
C GLU A 19 2.01 -12.50 2.37
N PHE A 20 0.76 -12.92 2.13
CA PHE A 20 0.45 -13.79 0.99
C PHE A 20 0.59 -13.06 -0.35
N TYR A 21 0.08 -11.83 -0.45
CA TYR A 21 0.06 -11.10 -1.71
C TYR A 21 1.34 -10.27 -1.98
N GLU A 22 2.02 -9.82 -0.93
CA GLU A 22 3.29 -9.05 -1.00
C GLU A 22 3.29 -7.93 -2.05
N ILE A 23 2.17 -7.22 -2.20
CA ILE A 23 2.01 -6.23 -3.28
C ILE A 23 3.02 -5.08 -3.18
N GLU A 24 3.60 -4.84 -2.01
CA GLU A 24 4.68 -3.89 -1.79
C GLU A 24 5.89 -4.16 -2.68
N ARG A 25 6.11 -5.42 -3.08
CA ARG A 25 7.20 -5.78 -3.98
C ARG A 25 7.08 -5.09 -5.34
N LEU A 26 5.86 -4.79 -5.79
CA LEU A 26 5.60 -4.10 -7.05
C LEU A 26 6.06 -2.64 -7.04
N TYR A 27 6.18 -2.03 -5.86
CA TYR A 27 6.49 -0.60 -5.70
C TYR A 27 7.90 -0.34 -5.15
N LYS A 28 8.77 -1.36 -5.15
CA LYS A 28 10.13 -1.27 -4.58
C LYS A 28 11.00 -0.19 -5.23
N ASP A 29 10.78 0.10 -6.50
CA ASP A 29 11.56 1.06 -7.26
C ASP A 29 11.03 2.50 -7.14
N VAL A 30 9.92 2.70 -6.43
CA VAL A 30 9.28 4.01 -6.27
C VAL A 30 9.76 4.63 -4.94
N PRO A 31 10.14 5.93 -4.92
CA PRO A 31 10.55 6.60 -3.69
C PRO A 31 9.48 6.55 -2.61
N ARG A 32 9.88 6.22 -1.38
CA ARG A 32 9.01 6.32 -0.22
C ARG A 32 8.85 7.79 0.17
N LEU A 33 7.61 8.25 0.25
CA LEU A 33 7.29 9.56 0.79
C LEU A 33 7.24 9.46 2.31
N GLU A 34 8.10 10.23 2.98
CA GLU A 34 8.02 10.44 4.43
C GLU A 34 6.80 11.30 4.74
N TRP A 35 5.69 10.66 5.12
CA TRP A 35 4.48 11.38 5.50
C TRP A 35 4.63 12.00 6.89
N ARG A 36 4.22 13.26 7.03
CA ARG A 36 4.07 13.94 8.32
C ARG A 36 2.66 14.52 8.38
N ALA A 37 1.92 14.16 9.43
CA ALA A 37 0.60 14.69 9.73
C ALA A 37 0.68 15.99 10.53
#